data_AF-A0A3B9WZL3-F1
#
_entry.id   AF-A0A3B9WZL3-F1
#
_cell.length_a   1.000
_cell.length_b   1.000
_cell.length_c   1.000
_cell.angle_alpha   90.00
_cell.angle_beta   90.00
_cell.angle_gamma   90.00
#
_symmetry.space_group_name_H-M   'P 1'
#
loop_
_entity.id
_entity.type
_entity.pdbx_description
1 polymer ?
#
loop_
_entity_poly.entity_id
_entity_poly.type
_entity_poly.pdbx_seq_one_letter_code
_entity_poly.pdbx_strand_id
1 'polypeptide(L)'
;MNEVKVYHSAMFCRPDSGFSLVATVKVPEDKGPMEALEYAFRWTNNVAGSWSKEEVVSHMDEYGDNVEETNGDYNKDVTPYDLRDDGLGTRSTSVEDRMILNGVVYKVSDLGFKELPLAPAEINIDIEGGKEE
;
A
#
# COMPACT_ATOMS: atom_id res chain seq x y z
N MET A 1 -11.25 12.97 6.33
CA MET A 1 -10.92 11.60 5.86
C MET A 1 -9.68 11.19 6.59
N ASN A 2 -9.62 9.95 7.06
CA ASN A 2 -8.38 9.40 7.60
C ASN A 2 -7.46 9.05 6.42
N GLU A 3 -6.16 9.25 6.57
CA GLU A 3 -5.18 8.90 5.53
C GLU A 3 -4.21 7.88 6.09
N VAL A 4 -4.03 6.77 5.38
CA VAL A 4 -3.04 5.74 5.70
C VAL A 4 -1.96 5.77 4.64
N LYS A 5 -0.72 6.02 5.06
CA LYS A 5 0.46 5.88 4.18
C LYS A 5 0.99 4.47 4.30
N VAL A 6 1.11 3.76 3.18
CA VAL A 6 1.54 2.37 3.12
C VAL A 6 2.98 2.31 2.61
N TYR A 7 3.82 1.64 3.37
CA TYR A 7 5.23 1.48 3.09
C TYR A 7 5.58 0.01 2.94
N HIS A 8 6.14 -0.32 1.78
CA HIS A 8 6.70 -1.62 1.55
C HIS A 8 8.11 -1.68 2.11
N SER A 9 8.32 -2.66 2.98
CA SER A 9 9.64 -3.09 3.37
C SER A 9 10.35 -3.67 2.14
N ALA A 10 11.64 -3.42 2.01
CA ALA A 10 12.47 -4.06 1.00
C ALA A 10 12.77 -5.55 1.31
N MET A 11 11.93 -6.18 2.14
CA MET A 11 12.20 -7.40 2.92
C MET A 11 12.34 -8.70 2.12
N PHE A 12 12.52 -8.65 0.80
CA PHE A 12 13.05 -9.78 0.05
C PHE A 12 14.52 -9.61 -0.39
N CYS A 13 15.15 -8.44 -0.19
CA CYS A 13 16.49 -8.20 -0.71
C CYS A 13 17.56 -7.71 0.29
N ARG A 14 17.25 -7.10 1.44
CA ARG A 14 18.21 -6.85 2.56
C ARG A 14 17.53 -6.27 3.81
N PRO A 15 17.90 -6.70 5.03
CA PRO A 15 17.41 -6.08 6.27
C PRO A 15 17.78 -4.59 6.43
N ASP A 16 18.77 -4.12 5.67
CA ASP A 16 19.29 -2.74 5.74
C ASP A 16 18.62 -1.80 4.70
N SER A 17 17.71 -2.31 3.87
CA SER A 17 17.28 -1.64 2.63
C SER A 17 16.07 -0.70 2.76
N GLY A 18 15.67 -0.37 3.99
CA GLY A 18 14.70 0.69 4.26
C GLY A 18 13.26 0.38 3.85
N PHE A 19 12.43 1.42 3.85
CA PHE A 19 11.02 1.38 3.51
C PHE A 19 10.74 2.36 2.37
N SER A 20 9.90 1.96 1.42
CA SER A 20 9.48 2.83 0.31
C SER A 20 8.00 3.14 0.44
N LEU A 21 7.63 4.41 0.30
CA LEU A 21 6.23 4.81 0.21
C LEU A 21 5.67 4.28 -1.11
N VAL A 22 4.68 3.40 -1.03
CA VAL A 22 4.09 2.79 -2.23
C VAL A 22 2.67 3.24 -2.49
N ALA A 23 1.95 3.70 -1.46
CA ALA A 23 0.60 4.19 -1.60
C ALA A 23 0.17 5.12 -0.47
N THR A 24 -0.78 5.97 -0.80
CA THR A 24 -1.63 6.68 0.16
C THR A 24 -3.06 6.18 -0.01
N VAL A 25 -3.72 5.82 1.09
CA VAL A 25 -5.11 5.35 1.10
C VAL A 25 -5.98 6.31 1.88
N LYS A 26 -7.02 6.84 1.22
CA LYS A 26 -8.06 7.63 1.86
C LYS A 26 -9.09 6.70 2.47
N VAL A 27 -9.27 6.79 3.77
CA VAL A 27 -10.21 5.97 4.51
C VAL A 27 -11.44 6.80 4.89
N PRO A 28 -12.66 6.27 4.73
CA PRO A 28 -13.88 6.87 5.26
C PRO A 28 -13.75 7.25 6.75
N GLU A 29 -14.32 8.41 7.13
CA GLU A 29 -14.16 8.99 8.48
C GLU A 29 -14.88 8.21 9.58
N ASP A 30 -15.84 7.36 9.23
CA ASP A 30 -16.60 6.53 10.16
C ASP A 30 -15.77 5.37 10.74
N LYS A 31 -14.56 5.12 10.21
CA LYS A 31 -13.71 4.00 10.59
C LYS A 31 -12.80 4.33 11.76
N GLY A 32 -12.78 3.43 12.75
CA GLY A 32 -11.79 3.46 13.82
C GLY A 32 -10.37 3.21 13.30
N PRO A 33 -9.32 3.44 14.12
CA PRO A 33 -7.93 3.27 13.68
C PRO A 33 -7.62 1.88 13.10
N MET A 34 -8.09 0.82 13.76
CA MET A 34 -7.86 -0.56 13.30
C MET A 34 -8.60 -0.86 12.00
N GLU A 35 -9.85 -0.44 11.86
CA GLU A 35 -10.63 -0.61 10.63
C GLU A 35 -10.02 0.18 9.47
N ALA A 36 -9.39 1.33 9.75
CA ALA A 36 -8.66 2.10 8.75
C ALA A 36 -7.43 1.37 8.24
N LEU A 37 -6.67 0.72 9.13
CA LEU A 37 -5.52 -0.12 8.77
C LEU A 37 -5.97 -1.37 7.99
N GLU A 38 -7.06 -2.02 8.41
CA GLU A 38 -7.63 -3.17 7.69
C GLU A 38 -8.13 -2.79 6.29
N TYR A 39 -8.78 -1.63 6.16
CA TYR A 39 -9.22 -1.09 4.88
C TYR A 39 -8.02 -0.85 3.95
N ALA A 40 -6.98 -0.18 4.44
CA ALA A 40 -5.76 0.05 3.67
C ALA A 40 -5.09 -1.27 3.29
N PHE A 41 -5.05 -2.26 4.19
CA PHE A 41 -4.49 -3.58 3.93
C PHE A 41 -5.27 -4.31 2.83
N ARG A 42 -6.60 -4.38 2.92
CA ARG A 42 -7.43 -5.03 1.90
C ARG A 42 -7.21 -4.45 0.51
N TRP A 43 -7.14 -3.13 0.39
CA TRP A 43 -7.06 -2.44 -0.89
C TRP A 43 -5.62 -2.20 -1.38
N THR A 44 -4.63 -2.75 -0.68
CA THR A 44 -3.24 -2.84 -1.14
C THR A 44 -2.77 -4.29 -1.26
N ASN A 45 -3.72 -5.19 -1.54
CA ASN A 45 -3.47 -6.62 -1.76
C ASN A 45 -4.03 -7.05 -3.12
N ASN A 46 -3.30 -7.91 -3.81
CA ASN A 46 -3.71 -8.53 -5.06
C ASN A 46 -4.54 -9.80 -4.77
N VAL A 47 -5.85 -9.73 -4.98
CA VAL A 47 -6.82 -10.82 -4.76
C VAL A 47 -7.41 -11.30 -6.09
N ALA A 48 -7.96 -10.39 -6.88
CA ALA A 48 -8.56 -10.60 -8.20
C ALA A 48 -7.76 -9.90 -9.32
N GLY A 49 -6.89 -8.94 -8.98
CA GLY A 49 -6.05 -8.22 -9.93
C GLY A 49 -4.92 -7.49 -9.21
N SER A 50 -4.23 -6.58 -9.91
CA SER A 50 -3.22 -5.74 -9.28
C SER A 50 -3.87 -4.51 -8.66
N TRP A 51 -3.73 -4.32 -7.35
CA TRP A 51 -4.30 -3.16 -6.65
C TRP A 51 -3.76 -1.81 -7.15
N SER A 52 -2.52 -1.80 -7.67
CA SER A 52 -1.89 -0.59 -8.18
C SER A 52 -2.14 -0.32 -9.67
N LYS A 53 -3.09 -1.04 -10.29
CA LYS A 53 -3.50 -0.83 -11.69
C LYS A 53 -4.84 -0.12 -11.77
N GLU A 54 -5.15 0.35 -12.96
CA GLU A 54 -6.42 0.98 -13.33
C GLU A 54 -7.64 0.03 -13.21
N GLU A 55 -8.84 0.61 -13.32
CA GLU A 55 -10.14 -0.07 -13.19
C GLU A 55 -10.37 -1.15 -14.26
N VAL A 56 -9.80 -0.97 -15.44
CA VAL A 56 -9.90 -1.92 -16.55
C VAL A 56 -8.49 -2.30 -16.97
N VAL A 57 -8.17 -3.58 -16.94
CA VAL A 57 -6.86 -4.09 -17.35
C VAL A 57 -6.98 -4.81 -18.69
N SER A 58 -6.09 -4.47 -19.62
CA SER A 58 -5.98 -5.17 -20.90
C SER A 58 -4.83 -6.19 -20.84
N HIS A 59 -5.08 -7.38 -21.36
CA HIS A 59 -4.05 -8.42 -21.52
C HIS A 59 -4.37 -9.33 -22.71
N MET A 60 -3.38 -10.10 -23.14
CA MET A 60 -3.57 -11.13 -24.17
C MET A 60 -4.01 -12.43 -23.51
N ASP A 61 -5.06 -13.05 -24.05
CA ASP A 61 -5.53 -14.36 -23.61
C ASP A 61 -4.69 -15.52 -24.21
N GLU A 62 -5.11 -16.77 -23.93
CA GLU A 62 -4.42 -17.96 -24.44
C GLU A 62 -4.49 -18.13 -25.97
N TYR A 63 -5.39 -17.42 -26.65
CA TYR A 63 -5.57 -17.43 -28.10
C TYR A 63 -4.88 -16.25 -28.80
N GLY A 64 -4.32 -15.31 -28.03
CA GLY A 64 -3.63 -14.13 -28.55
C GLY A 64 -4.58 -12.98 -28.89
N ASP A 65 -5.81 -12.99 -28.37
CA ASP A 65 -6.75 -11.90 -28.49
C ASP A 65 -6.56 -10.91 -27.33
N ASN A 66 -6.74 -9.62 -27.60
CA ASN A 66 -6.74 -8.60 -26.54
C ASN A 66 -8.08 -8.69 -25.80
N VAL A 67 -8.00 -8.95 -24.50
CA VAL A 67 -9.17 -9.00 -23.61
C VAL A 67 -9.05 -7.88 -22.58
N GLU A 68 -10.16 -7.19 -22.35
CA GLU A 68 -10.31 -6.20 -21.29
C GLU A 68 -11.15 -6.79 -20.17
N GLU A 69 -10.67 -6.67 -18.93
CA GLU A 69 -11.37 -7.15 -17.74
C GLU A 69 -11.42 -6.07 -16.67
N THR A 70 -12.51 -6.04 -15.92
CA THR A 70 -12.63 -5.16 -14.75
C THR A 70 -11.70 -5.66 -13.64
N ASN A 71 -10.82 -4.79 -13.16
CA ASN A 71 -9.91 -5.05 -12.07
C ASN A 71 -10.64 -4.98 -10.72
N GLY A 72 -10.90 -6.16 -10.13
CA GLY A 72 -11.59 -6.27 -8.84
C GLY A 72 -10.84 -5.70 -7.63
N ASP A 73 -9.55 -5.36 -7.77
CA ASP A 73 -8.76 -4.72 -6.71
C ASP A 73 -8.46 -3.24 -6.97
N TYR A 74 -8.98 -2.66 -8.05
CA TYR A 74 -8.95 -1.23 -8.21
C TYR A 74 -9.82 -0.56 -7.14
N ASN A 75 -9.27 0.47 -6.50
CA ASN A 75 -10.00 1.34 -5.60
C ASN A 75 -9.57 2.79 -5.78
N LYS A 76 -10.54 3.65 -6.13
CA LYS A 76 -10.34 5.10 -6.32
C LYS A 76 -9.78 5.85 -5.10
N ASP A 77 -9.92 5.26 -3.91
CA ASP A 77 -9.43 5.82 -2.66
C ASP A 77 -7.94 5.50 -2.42
N VAL A 78 -7.33 4.69 -3.28
CA VAL A 78 -5.91 4.31 -3.24
C VAL A 78 -5.14 5.09 -4.32
N THR A 79 -4.10 5.80 -3.90
CA THR A 79 -3.13 6.45 -4.80
C THR A 79 -1.80 5.69 -4.74
N PRO A 80 -1.43 4.90 -5.76
CA PRO A 80 -0.13 4.24 -5.83
C PRO A 80 0.99 5.23 -6.23
N TYR A 81 2.20 5.03 -5.70
CA TYR A 81 3.40 5.81 -6.03
C TYR A 81 4.52 4.97 -6.65
N ASP A 82 4.62 3.69 -6.28
CA ASP A 82 5.61 2.77 -6.82
C ASP A 82 5.00 1.97 -7.97
N LEU A 83 4.93 2.58 -9.15
CA LEU A 83 4.50 1.88 -10.35
C LEU A 83 5.72 1.23 -11.00
N ARG A 84 5.74 -0.11 -11.05
CA ARG A 84 6.79 -0.83 -11.77
C ARG A 84 6.79 -0.45 -13.25
N ASP A 85 7.99 -0.19 -13.78
CA ASP A 85 8.20 0.11 -15.21
C ASP A 85 7.79 -1.05 -16.14
N ASP A 86 7.73 -2.28 -15.62
CA ASP A 86 7.31 -3.47 -16.38
C ASP A 86 5.79 -3.58 -16.57
N GLY A 87 5.00 -2.67 -16.00
CA GLY A 87 3.55 -2.67 -16.13
C GLY A 87 2.84 -3.83 -15.43
N LEU A 88 3.54 -4.62 -14.59
CA LEU A 88 2.94 -5.73 -13.86
C LEU A 88 2.19 -5.29 -12.59
N GLY A 89 2.46 -4.08 -12.11
CA GLY A 89 1.86 -3.53 -10.89
C GLY A 89 2.57 -4.00 -9.61
N THR A 90 2.20 -3.43 -8.47
CA THR A 90 2.96 -3.55 -7.22
C THR A 90 2.67 -4.87 -6.52
N ARG A 91 3.62 -5.38 -5.73
CA ARG A 91 3.36 -6.49 -4.82
C ARG A 91 2.26 -6.14 -3.81
N SER A 92 1.64 -7.17 -3.22
CA SER A 92 0.74 -7.00 -2.07
C SER A 92 1.47 -6.48 -0.83
N THR A 93 0.78 -5.70 -0.02
CA THR A 93 1.18 -5.40 1.36
C THR A 93 1.26 -6.69 2.18
N SER A 94 2.34 -6.87 2.91
CA SER A 94 2.71 -8.11 3.58
C SER A 94 3.14 -7.88 5.03
N VAL A 95 3.29 -8.97 5.78
CA VAL A 95 3.91 -8.95 7.11
C VAL A 95 5.24 -8.19 7.06
N GLU A 96 5.52 -7.40 8.10
CA GLU A 96 6.64 -6.46 8.21
C GLU A 96 6.58 -5.19 7.35
N ASP A 97 5.53 -4.97 6.57
CA ASP A 97 5.28 -3.64 6.01
C ASP A 97 4.82 -2.65 7.09
N ARG A 98 4.90 -1.35 6.77
CA ARG A 98 4.50 -0.28 7.69
C ARG A 98 3.28 0.45 7.15
N MET A 99 2.41 0.82 8.06
CA MET A 99 1.28 1.71 7.80
C MET A 99 1.35 2.87 8.79
N ILE A 100 1.29 4.09 8.29
CA ILE A 100 1.27 5.29 9.13
C ILE A 100 -0.14 5.87 9.10
N LEU A 101 -0.75 5.99 10.27
CA LEU A 101 -2.06 6.61 10.46
C LEU A 101 -1.93 7.66 11.56
N ASN A 102 -2.25 8.91 11.24
CA ASN A 102 -2.22 10.05 12.18
C ASN A 102 -0.88 10.19 12.93
N GLY A 103 0.23 9.93 12.24
CA GLY A 103 1.59 10.00 12.80
C GLY A 103 2.01 8.78 13.63
N VAL A 104 1.11 7.81 13.85
CA VAL A 104 1.40 6.56 14.54
C VAL A 104 1.83 5.51 13.52
N VAL A 105 2.95 4.86 13.77
CA VAL A 105 3.50 3.82 12.89
C VAL A 105 3.02 2.45 13.36
N TYR A 106 2.38 1.73 12.45
CA TYR A 106 1.94 0.36 12.65
C TYR A 106 2.74 -0.59 11.77
N LYS A 107 3.12 -1.71 12.34
CA LYS A 107 3.67 -2.86 11.62
C LYS A 107 2.57 -3.86 11.31
N VAL A 108 2.49 -4.30 10.05
CA VAL A 108 1.69 -5.48 9.68
C VAL A 108 2.30 -6.71 10.34
N SER A 109 1.54 -7.35 11.22
CA SER A 109 1.96 -8.55 11.96
C SER A 109 1.25 -9.78 11.41
N ASP A 110 1.67 -10.98 11.82
CA ASP A 110 1.03 -12.24 11.40
C ASP A 110 -0.49 -12.23 11.64
N LEU A 111 -0.92 -11.53 12.70
CA LEU A 111 -2.31 -11.26 13.01
C LEU A 111 -2.48 -9.78 13.35
N GLY A 112 -3.12 -9.03 12.45
CA GLY A 112 -3.45 -7.62 12.64
C GLY A 112 -2.24 -6.68 12.60
N PHE A 113 -2.29 -5.64 13.43
CA PHE A 113 -1.32 -4.56 13.40
C PHE A 113 -0.71 -4.33 14.78
N LYS A 114 0.60 -4.09 14.81
CA LYS A 114 1.33 -3.76 16.01
C LYS A 114 1.83 -2.33 15.93
N GLU A 115 1.37 -1.49 16.85
CA GLU A 115 1.93 -0.15 17.04
C GLU A 115 3.42 -0.25 17.39
N LEU A 116 4.24 0.57 16.74
CA LEU A 116 5.67 0.65 17.01
C LEU A 116 5.97 1.88 17.87
N PRO A 117 6.81 1.75 18.90
CA PRO A 117 7.10 2.83 19.85
C PRO A 117 8.01 3.95 19.31
N LEU A 118 8.19 4.08 18.00
CA LEU A 118 9.31 4.84 17.42
C LEU A 118 8.93 6.23 16.88
N ALA A 119 9.80 7.18 17.21
CA ALA A 119 9.80 8.53 16.65
C ALA A 119 10.16 8.50 15.14
N PRO A 120 9.61 9.40 14.33
CA PRO A 120 9.81 9.51 12.87
C PRO A 120 11.22 9.33 12.33
N ALA A 121 12.27 9.64 13.10
CA ALA A 121 13.65 9.70 12.64
C ALA A 121 14.41 8.36 12.66
N GLU A 122 13.91 7.32 13.34
CA GLU A 122 14.60 6.01 13.44
C GLU A 122 14.18 5.02 12.36
N ILE A 123 13.16 5.36 11.58
CA ILE A 123 12.83 4.63 10.37
C ILE A 123 13.29 5.54 9.24
N ASN A 124 14.18 5.07 8.35
CA ASN A 124 14.47 5.74 7.07
C ASN A 124 13.21 5.68 6.19
N ILE A 125 12.18 6.38 6.64
CA ILE A 125 10.94 6.68 5.97
C ILE A 125 11.13 8.15 5.63
N ASP A 126 11.27 8.47 4.35
CA ASP A 126 11.18 9.85 3.89
C ASP A 126 9.74 10.32 4.14
N ILE A 127 9.50 10.87 5.34
CA ILE A 127 8.26 11.56 5.66
C ILE A 127 8.36 12.95 5.05
N GLU A 128 8.46 13.05 3.73
CA GLU A 128 8.19 14.30 3.04
C GLU A 128 6.68 14.55 3.12
N GLY A 129 6.31 15.42 4.06
CA GLY A 129 4.93 15.79 4.33
C GLY A 129 4.76 16.84 5.43
N GLY A 130 5.83 17.24 6.11
CA GLY A 130 5.85 18.48 6.89
C GLY A 130 6.38 19.61 6.02
N LYS A 131 5.50 20.48 5.53
CA LYS A 131 5.95 21.81 5.12
C LYS A 131 6.56 22.49 6.34
N GLU A 132 7.85 22.79 6.27
CA GLU A 132 8.40 23.93 7.00
C GLU A 132 7.86 25.22 6.36
N GLU A 133 7.59 26.19 7.23
CA GLU A 133 7.12 27.57 7.02
C GLU A 133 5.62 27.84 6.86
#